data_AF-A0A2K3LP06-F1
#
_entry.id   AF-A0A2K3LP06-F1
#
_cell.length_a   1.000
_cell.length_b   1.000
_cell.length_c   1.000
_cell.angle_alpha   90.00
_cell.angle_beta   90.00
_cell.angle_gamma   90.00
#
_symmetry.space_group_name_H-M   'P 1'
#
loop_
_entity.id
_entity.type
_entity.pdbx_description
1 polymer ?
#
loop_
_entity_poly.entity_id
_entity_poly.type
_entity_poly.pdbx_seq_one_letter_code
_entity_poly.pdbx_strand_id
1 'polypeptide(L)'
;MPPTKELEKNHVTYMHTVSEAGRLLPSSSRWNAIALDFSLTPKSSASYESLPSQYPKSVDCNLVITDKKHFHIFIFVTVAIIFAIIAVALLVHFLPQKHNHQDSSINLKLAINQALTFYDAQKSGNYPKNSPVKYRGDSGLKDGNSEKTNLIGGYYDSGNNIKFTFTTAYTMTLLSWSAMEYQTKYADIDELDHVKDIIRW
;
A
#
# COMPACT_ATOMS: atom_id res chain seq x y z
N MET A 1 -50.86 41.74 14.83
CA MET A 1 -49.74 42.70 14.84
C MET A 1 -49.27 42.76 16.29
N PRO A 2 -48.03 42.41 16.68
CA PRO A 2 -46.84 41.94 15.97
C PRO A 2 -46.49 40.46 16.29
N PRO A 3 -45.40 39.89 15.71
CA PRO A 3 -45.02 38.48 15.88
C PRO A 3 -43.67 38.29 16.61
N THR A 4 -43.39 37.01 16.92
CA THR A 4 -42.06 36.32 16.95
C THR A 4 -41.04 36.70 18.04
N LYS A 5 -40.19 35.81 18.59
CA LYS A 5 -40.04 34.35 18.69
C LYS A 5 -38.68 34.12 19.40
N GLU A 6 -38.50 32.93 19.97
CA GLU A 6 -37.20 32.25 20.20
C GLU A 6 -36.26 32.89 21.25
N LEU A 7 -35.33 32.21 21.92
CA LEU A 7 -34.71 30.92 21.67
C LEU A 7 -34.22 30.34 23.00
N GLU A 8 -34.30 29.02 23.06
CA GLU A 8 -33.74 28.14 24.06
C GLU A 8 -32.21 28.31 24.19
N LYS A 9 -31.78 28.27 25.45
CA LYS A 9 -30.44 28.49 25.97
C LYS A 9 -29.57 27.28 25.65
N ASN A 10 -28.45 27.44 24.94
CA ASN A 10 -27.38 26.45 24.94
C ASN A 10 -25.98 27.10 24.89
N HIS A 11 -25.10 26.47 25.66
CA HIS A 11 -23.85 26.93 26.24
C HIS A 11 -22.71 27.10 25.22
N VAL A 12 -22.08 28.27 25.16
CA VAL A 12 -20.79 28.45 24.47
C VAL A 12 -19.69 28.65 25.51
N THR A 13 -18.77 27.70 25.50
CA THR A 13 -17.59 27.58 26.34
C THR A 13 -16.63 28.75 26.09
N TYR A 14 -16.27 29.46 27.15
CA TYR A 14 -15.22 30.46 27.14
C TYR A 14 -13.85 29.77 27.04
N MET A 15 -13.07 30.07 26.00
CA MET A 15 -11.65 29.72 25.92
C MET A 15 -10.83 30.97 26.19
N HIS A 16 -10.09 30.93 27.30
CA HIS A 16 -9.25 31.99 27.82
C HIS A 16 -8.18 32.41 26.83
N THR A 17 -8.04 33.73 26.62
CA THR A 17 -6.83 34.32 26.05
C THR A 17 -5.70 34.19 27.07
N VAL A 18 -4.64 33.49 26.70
CA VAL A 18 -3.41 33.48 27.50
C VAL A 18 -2.65 34.77 27.23
N SER A 19 -2.81 35.70 28.15
CA SER A 19 -1.89 36.81 28.39
C SER A 19 -0.59 36.24 28.96
N GLU A 20 0.54 36.74 28.45
CA GLU A 20 1.77 36.93 29.22
C GLU A 20 2.41 35.67 29.85
N ALA A 21 3.22 34.96 29.05
CA ALA A 21 4.30 34.15 29.59
C ALA A 21 5.63 34.85 29.32
N GLY A 22 6.12 35.59 30.33
CA GLY A 22 7.51 35.95 30.43
C GLY A 22 8.37 34.69 30.43
N ARG A 23 9.09 34.45 29.34
CA ARG A 23 10.24 33.54 29.32
C ARG A 23 11.23 33.99 28.25
N LEU A 24 12.39 34.44 28.71
CA LEU A 24 13.60 34.48 27.91
C LEU A 24 13.97 33.04 27.54
N LEU A 25 13.78 32.67 26.28
CA LEU A 25 14.48 31.55 25.66
C LEU A 25 15.46 32.12 24.63
N PRO A 26 16.77 32.08 24.88
CA PRO A 26 17.78 32.39 23.88
C PRO A 26 17.94 31.16 22.99
N SER A 27 17.27 31.14 21.83
CA SER A 27 17.59 30.27 20.69
C SER A 27 16.51 30.46 19.61
N SER A 28 16.42 31.66 19.02
CA SER A 28 15.75 31.81 17.74
C SER A 28 16.77 31.53 16.63
N SER A 29 16.83 30.26 16.24
CA SER A 29 17.29 29.85 14.93
C SER A 29 16.52 30.62 13.86
N ARG A 30 17.15 31.68 13.34
CA ARG A 30 17.21 32.11 11.93
C ARG A 30 16.02 31.68 11.05
N TRP A 31 14.86 32.30 11.20
CA TRP A 31 13.79 32.26 10.21
C TRP A 31 13.66 33.64 9.54
N ASN A 32 14.00 33.71 8.25
CA ASN A 32 13.67 34.87 7.41
C ASN A 32 12.17 34.81 7.10
N ALA A 33 11.34 35.44 7.92
CA ALA A 33 9.92 35.59 7.62
C ALA A 33 9.74 36.72 6.59
N ILE A 34 9.23 36.39 5.40
CA ILE A 34 8.79 37.37 4.40
C ILE A 34 7.35 37.72 4.73
N ALA A 35 7.11 38.92 5.26
CA ALA A 35 5.76 39.44 5.46
C ALA A 35 5.30 40.10 4.15
N LEU A 36 4.17 39.67 3.59
CA LEU A 36 3.54 40.29 2.43
C LEU A 36 2.35 41.14 2.91
N ASP A 37 2.51 42.46 2.91
CA ASP A 37 1.45 43.43 3.20
C ASP A 37 0.80 43.88 1.88
N PHE A 38 -0.45 43.47 1.65
CA PHE A 38 -1.26 43.92 0.52
C PHE A 38 -2.11 45.09 1.02
N SER A 39 -1.61 46.31 0.86
CA SER A 39 -2.21 47.56 1.37
C SER A 39 -3.66 47.80 0.91
N LEU A 40 -4.62 47.12 1.54
CA LEU A 40 -6.05 47.12 1.20
C LEU A 40 -6.92 47.93 2.17
N THR A 41 -6.34 48.60 3.17
CA THR A 41 -7.08 49.46 4.11
C THR A 41 -6.41 50.83 4.31
N PRO A 42 -7.18 51.91 4.56
CA PRO A 42 -6.61 53.24 4.75
C PRO A 42 -5.92 53.32 6.13
N LYS A 43 -4.65 53.75 6.14
CA LYS A 43 -3.89 53.97 7.38
C LYS A 43 -4.30 55.31 8.00
N SER A 44 -4.69 55.30 9.28
CA SER A 44 -5.04 56.47 10.09
C SER A 44 -3.83 57.40 10.30
N SER A 45 -4.03 58.72 10.19
CA SER A 45 -3.01 59.75 10.41
C SER A 45 -2.86 60.12 11.89
N ALA A 46 -2.28 59.23 12.69
CA ALA A 46 -1.76 59.58 14.01
C ALA A 46 -0.24 59.46 13.96
N SER A 47 0.44 60.61 13.94
CA SER A 47 1.90 60.71 13.89
C SER A 47 2.47 60.31 15.25
N TYR A 48 2.81 59.02 15.41
CA TYR A 48 3.72 58.55 16.45
C TYR A 48 5.07 58.29 15.79
N GLU A 49 6.09 59.06 16.18
CA GLU A 49 7.46 58.80 15.76
C GLU A 49 7.87 57.39 16.22
N SER A 50 8.27 56.56 15.27
CA SER A 50 8.74 55.20 15.53
C SER A 50 10.24 55.24 15.85
N LEU A 51 10.61 54.70 17.01
CA LEU A 51 12.01 54.42 17.36
C LEU A 51 12.64 53.47 16.32
N PRO A 52 13.94 53.62 15.98
CA PRO A 52 14.56 52.84 14.92
C PRO A 52 14.65 51.35 15.32
N SER A 53 13.96 50.50 14.56
CA SER A 53 14.06 49.05 14.66
C SER A 53 15.46 48.57 14.25
N GLN A 54 16.09 47.75 15.09
CA GLN A 54 17.45 47.19 14.89
C GLN A 54 17.50 45.94 13.98
N TYR A 55 16.49 45.70 13.15
CA TYR A 55 16.38 44.52 12.28
C TYR A 55 16.58 44.85 10.78
N PRO A 56 17.04 43.90 9.95
CA PRO A 56 17.58 44.21 8.63
C PRO A 56 16.49 44.73 7.68
N LYS A 57 16.90 45.69 6.84
CA LYS A 57 16.14 46.32 5.75
C LYS A 57 15.08 45.40 5.14
N SER A 58 13.79 45.74 5.32
CA SER A 58 12.72 45.18 4.50
C SER A 58 12.86 45.72 3.08
N VAL A 59 12.95 44.83 2.10
CA VAL A 59 12.97 45.20 0.68
C VAL A 59 11.54 45.06 0.17
N ASP A 60 10.88 46.17 -0.06
CA ASP A 60 9.56 46.19 -0.70
C ASP A 60 9.75 45.98 -2.21
N CYS A 61 9.56 44.75 -2.67
CA CYS A 61 9.58 44.41 -4.08
C CYS A 61 8.23 44.76 -4.72
N ASN A 62 8.13 45.93 -5.36
CA ASN A 62 6.94 46.30 -6.12
C ASN A 62 6.99 45.63 -7.50
N LEU A 63 6.27 44.51 -7.66
CA LEU A 63 6.25 43.75 -8.90
C LEU A 63 5.30 44.41 -9.92
N VAL A 64 5.84 45.33 -10.72
CA VAL A 64 5.10 46.01 -11.79
C VAL A 64 5.23 45.21 -13.08
N ILE A 65 4.13 44.57 -13.50
CA ILE A 65 4.05 43.88 -14.80
C ILE A 65 4.05 44.95 -15.90
N THR A 66 5.22 45.19 -16.51
CA THR A 66 5.42 46.26 -17.49
C THR A 66 4.72 46.00 -18.83
N ASP A 67 4.65 44.73 -19.25
CA ASP A 67 4.01 44.36 -20.52
C ASP A 67 3.11 43.13 -20.34
N LYS A 68 1.80 43.39 -20.38
CA LYS A 68 0.75 42.37 -20.27
C LYS A 68 0.84 41.33 -21.39
N LYS A 69 1.29 41.71 -22.58
CA LYS A 69 1.40 40.79 -23.73
C LYS A 69 2.50 39.77 -23.49
N HIS A 70 3.68 40.20 -23.06
CA HIS A 70 4.77 39.30 -22.71
C HIS A 70 4.44 38.42 -21.50
N PHE A 71 3.71 38.95 -20.53
CA PHE A 71 3.23 38.18 -19.38
C PHE A 71 2.25 37.06 -19.77
N HIS A 72 1.29 37.34 -20.66
CA HIS A 72 0.37 36.31 -21.17
C HIS A 72 1.10 35.24 -21.99
N ILE A 73 2.07 35.63 -22.82
CA ILE A 73 2.92 34.68 -23.56
C ILE A 73 3.72 33.81 -22.59
N PHE A 74 4.30 34.40 -21.54
CA PHE A 74 5.05 33.66 -20.53
C PHE A 74 4.17 32.63 -19.80
N ILE A 75 2.97 33.00 -19.37
CA ILE A 75 2.01 32.07 -18.74
C ILE A 75 1.63 30.95 -19.71
N PHE A 76 1.36 31.29 -20.97
CA PHE A 76 0.98 30.27 -21.95
C PHE A 76 2.12 29.26 -22.17
N VAL A 77 3.36 29.73 -22.27
CA VAL A 77 4.55 28.88 -22.42
C VAL A 77 4.76 27.99 -21.20
N THR A 78 4.63 28.52 -19.98
CA THR A 78 4.80 27.70 -18.76
C THR A 78 3.72 26.64 -18.62
N VAL A 79 2.46 26.98 -18.91
CA VAL A 79 1.35 26.02 -18.92
C VAL A 79 1.57 24.94 -19.98
N ALA A 80 1.99 25.32 -21.20
CA ALA A 80 2.28 24.35 -22.26
C ALA A 80 3.40 23.37 -21.88
N ILE A 81 4.46 23.84 -21.20
CA ILE A 81 5.54 22.99 -20.70
C ILE A 81 5.02 22.00 -19.64
N ILE A 82 4.18 22.46 -18.71
CA ILE A 82 3.58 21.58 -17.68
C ILE A 82 2.73 20.49 -18.34
N PHE A 83 1.89 20.85 -19.30
CA PHE A 83 1.10 19.87 -20.07
C PHE A 83 1.98 18.89 -20.84
N ALA A 84 3.08 19.35 -21.45
CA ALA A 84 4.02 18.47 -22.14
C ALA A 84 4.68 17.47 -21.18
N ILE A 85 5.08 17.90 -19.98
CA ILE A 85 5.66 17.03 -18.95
C ILE A 85 4.64 15.97 -18.50
N ILE A 86 3.39 16.38 -18.24
CA ILE A 86 2.30 15.45 -17.87
C ILE A 86 2.04 14.46 -19.01
N ALA A 87 1.98 14.93 -20.26
CA ALA A 87 1.77 14.06 -21.42
C ALA A 87 2.91 13.04 -21.57
N VAL A 88 4.17 13.43 -21.36
CA VAL A 88 5.32 12.52 -21.37
C VAL A 88 5.24 11.52 -20.21
N ALA A 89 4.87 11.95 -19.00
CA ALA A 89 4.72 11.04 -17.86
C ALA A 89 3.60 10.01 -18.07
N LEU A 90 2.46 10.45 -18.60
CA LEU A 90 1.35 9.55 -18.98
C LEU A 90 1.78 8.63 -20.12
N LEU A 91 2.49 9.12 -21.13
CA LEU A 91 3.02 8.31 -22.22
C LEU A 91 3.93 7.20 -21.68
N VAL A 92 4.86 7.52 -20.76
CA VAL A 92 5.75 6.52 -20.13
C VAL A 92 4.97 5.51 -19.27
N HIS A 93 3.87 5.92 -18.65
CA HIS A 93 3.01 5.02 -17.87
C HIS A 93 2.15 4.09 -18.74
N PHE A 94 1.64 4.59 -19.87
CA PHE A 94 0.78 3.85 -20.80
C PHE A 94 1.54 3.12 -21.92
N LEU A 95 2.79 3.51 -22.18
CA LEU A 95 3.70 2.68 -22.95
C LEU A 95 3.86 1.37 -22.19
N PRO A 96 3.58 0.21 -22.80
CA PRO A 96 3.93 -1.06 -22.19
C PRO A 96 5.42 -0.98 -21.93
N GLN A 97 5.80 -0.90 -20.65
CA GLN A 97 7.17 -1.20 -20.27
C GLN A 97 7.41 -2.56 -20.87
N LYS A 98 8.27 -2.61 -21.88
CA LYS A 98 8.93 -3.83 -22.27
C LYS A 98 9.78 -4.12 -21.03
N HIS A 99 9.16 -4.76 -20.04
CA HIS A 99 9.90 -5.49 -19.05
C HIS A 99 10.77 -6.37 -19.93
N ASN A 100 12.06 -6.04 -20.00
CA ASN A 100 13.03 -7.08 -20.23
C ASN A 100 12.65 -8.08 -19.16
N HIS A 101 11.93 -9.13 -19.54
CA HIS A 101 12.01 -10.37 -18.81
C HIS A 101 13.49 -10.60 -18.80
N GLN A 102 14.12 -10.16 -17.71
CA GLN A 102 15.36 -10.69 -17.29
C GLN A 102 15.06 -12.18 -17.35
N ASP A 103 15.72 -12.90 -18.25
CA ASP A 103 15.84 -14.34 -18.15
C ASP A 103 16.60 -14.59 -16.84
N SER A 104 16.01 -14.22 -15.68
CA SER A 104 16.13 -15.01 -14.50
C SER A 104 15.57 -16.33 -14.97
N SER A 105 16.48 -17.25 -15.31
CA SER A 105 16.14 -18.64 -15.57
C SER A 105 15.11 -19.01 -14.51
N ILE A 106 13.82 -19.10 -14.89
CA ILE A 106 12.76 -19.39 -13.93
C ILE A 106 13.22 -20.68 -13.29
N ASN A 107 13.48 -20.65 -11.99
CA ASN A 107 13.99 -21.82 -11.30
C ASN A 107 12.80 -22.78 -11.15
N LEU A 108 12.48 -23.47 -12.25
CA LEU A 108 11.35 -24.38 -12.39
C LEU A 108 11.50 -25.52 -11.38
N LYS A 109 12.73 -25.95 -11.07
CA LYS A 109 13.00 -26.91 -10.00
C LYS A 109 12.49 -26.39 -8.65
N LEU A 110 12.82 -25.15 -8.29
CA LEU A 110 12.31 -24.52 -7.07
C LEU A 110 10.79 -24.37 -7.10
N ALA A 111 10.21 -23.92 -8.21
CA ALA A 111 8.77 -23.74 -8.35
C ALA A 111 8.00 -25.07 -8.20
N ILE A 112 8.49 -26.14 -8.82
CA ILE A 112 7.90 -27.49 -8.69
C ILE A 112 8.03 -28.00 -7.26
N ASN A 113 9.21 -27.89 -6.65
CA ASN A 113 9.42 -28.29 -5.26
C ASN A 113 8.45 -27.57 -4.30
N GLN A 114 8.26 -26.26 -4.48
CA GLN A 114 7.30 -25.47 -3.69
C GLN A 114 5.85 -25.89 -3.96
N ALA A 115 5.49 -26.16 -5.23
CA ALA A 115 4.16 -26.63 -5.59
C ALA A 115 3.84 -28.01 -5.00
N LEU A 116 4.80 -28.92 -4.94
CA LEU A 116 4.62 -30.22 -4.29
C LEU A 116 4.54 -30.08 -2.76
N THR A 117 5.37 -29.21 -2.18
CA THR A 117 5.33 -28.89 -0.74
C THR A 117 3.97 -28.29 -0.31
N PHE A 118 3.26 -27.62 -1.21
CA PHE A 118 1.89 -27.15 -0.94
C PHE A 118 0.94 -28.33 -0.65
N TYR A 119 1.05 -29.46 -1.37
CA TYR A 119 0.24 -30.63 -1.07
C TYR A 119 0.58 -31.23 0.30
N ASP A 120 1.87 -31.32 0.65
CA ASP A 120 2.30 -31.73 1.99
C ASP A 120 1.69 -30.87 3.10
N ALA A 121 1.56 -29.58 2.83
CA ALA A 121 0.94 -28.64 3.73
C ALA A 121 -0.58 -28.83 3.82
N GLN A 122 -1.24 -29.54 2.91
CA GLN A 122 -2.69 -29.79 2.91
C GLN A 122 -3.09 -31.18 3.43
N LYS A 123 -2.14 -32.10 3.65
CA LYS A 123 -2.36 -33.46 4.15
C LYS A 123 -3.10 -33.49 5.51
N SER A 124 -4.23 -34.17 5.57
CA SER A 124 -4.96 -34.49 6.80
C SER A 124 -4.67 -35.92 7.26
N GLY A 125 -4.90 -36.24 8.52
CA GLY A 125 -4.72 -37.58 9.09
C GLY A 125 -3.49 -37.66 9.98
N ASN A 126 -2.89 -38.85 10.04
CA ASN A 126 -1.67 -39.11 10.82
C ASN A 126 -0.47 -38.54 10.06
N TYR A 127 0.02 -37.37 10.45
CA TYR A 127 0.98 -36.60 9.68
C TYR A 127 2.38 -37.25 9.67
N PRO A 128 3.09 -37.28 8.51
CA PRO A 128 4.42 -37.89 8.44
C PRO A 128 5.44 -37.13 9.27
N LYS A 129 6.13 -37.83 10.19
CA LYS A 129 7.17 -37.22 11.05
C LYS A 129 8.37 -36.67 10.28
N ASN A 130 8.63 -37.21 9.09
CA ASN A 130 9.72 -36.83 8.20
C ASN A 130 9.32 -35.74 7.17
N SER A 131 8.11 -35.17 7.24
CA SER A 131 7.68 -34.12 6.31
C SER A 131 8.55 -32.86 6.40
N PRO A 132 8.79 -32.15 5.26
CA PRO A 132 9.44 -30.84 5.25
C PRO A 132 8.61 -29.75 5.96
N VAL A 133 7.28 -29.91 6.04
CA VAL A 133 6.38 -28.89 6.59
C VAL A 133 6.25 -29.05 8.12
N LYS A 134 7.10 -28.35 8.87
CA LYS A 134 7.24 -28.51 10.33
C LYS A 134 6.12 -27.94 11.18
N TYR A 135 5.30 -27.05 10.63
CA TYR A 135 4.18 -26.43 11.36
C TYR A 135 2.88 -27.26 11.27
N ARG A 136 2.89 -28.39 10.57
CA ARG A 136 1.76 -29.32 10.44
C ARG A 136 1.91 -30.48 11.43
N GLY A 137 0.79 -31.12 11.76
CA GLY A 137 0.73 -32.27 12.66
C GLY A 137 -0.56 -33.07 12.46
N ASP A 138 -0.78 -34.07 13.31
CA ASP A 138 -1.93 -34.97 13.21
C ASP A 138 -3.25 -34.20 13.28
N SER A 139 -4.17 -34.48 12.34
CA SER A 139 -5.45 -33.78 12.24
C SER A 139 -6.55 -34.66 11.65
N GLY A 140 -7.83 -34.37 11.90
CA GLY A 140 -8.93 -35.15 11.32
C GLY A 140 -8.98 -36.62 11.78
N LEU A 141 -8.43 -36.94 12.96
CA LEU A 141 -8.32 -38.32 13.47
C LEU A 141 -9.67 -38.96 13.86
N LYS A 142 -10.76 -38.20 13.80
CA LYS A 142 -12.12 -38.67 14.10
C LYS A 142 -13.02 -38.68 12.86
N ASP A 143 -12.45 -38.44 11.69
CA ASP A 143 -13.21 -38.35 10.45
C ASP A 143 -13.80 -39.73 10.11
N GLY A 144 -15.13 -39.78 9.95
CA GLY A 144 -15.89 -41.01 9.68
C GLY A 144 -16.40 -41.75 10.93
N ASN A 145 -16.02 -41.33 12.14
CA ASN A 145 -16.43 -42.02 13.38
C ASN A 145 -17.95 -42.08 13.56
N SER A 146 -18.70 -41.05 13.16
CA SER A 146 -20.17 -41.02 13.26
C SER A 146 -20.82 -42.13 12.42
N GLU A 147 -20.22 -42.44 11.27
CA GLU A 147 -20.67 -43.46 10.32
C GLU A 147 -19.99 -44.81 10.54
N LYS A 148 -19.19 -44.97 11.62
CA LYS A 148 -18.35 -46.16 11.88
C LYS A 148 -17.44 -46.54 10.71
N THR A 149 -16.98 -45.55 9.95
CA THR A 149 -16.04 -45.73 8.83
C THR A 149 -14.74 -44.97 9.10
N ASN A 150 -13.63 -45.42 8.52
CA ASN A 150 -12.37 -44.71 8.62
C ASN A 150 -12.21 -43.77 7.43
N LEU A 151 -12.36 -42.46 7.67
CA LEU A 151 -12.16 -41.41 6.66
C LEU A 151 -10.96 -40.50 7.01
N ILE A 152 -10.04 -41.01 7.83
CA ILE A 152 -8.77 -40.34 8.15
C ILE A 152 -7.87 -40.35 6.91
N GLY A 153 -7.21 -39.22 6.61
CA GLY A 153 -6.32 -39.09 5.44
C GLY A 153 -6.81 -38.04 4.44
N GLY A 154 -6.21 -38.04 3.24
CA GLY A 154 -6.55 -37.13 2.15
C GLY A 154 -6.14 -35.67 2.41
N TYR A 155 -6.78 -34.76 1.68
CA TYR A 155 -6.38 -33.35 1.59
C TYR A 155 -7.48 -32.39 2.01
N TYR A 156 -7.07 -31.29 2.66
CA TYR A 156 -7.93 -30.13 2.81
C TYR A 156 -8.00 -29.34 1.51
N ASP A 157 -9.21 -28.95 1.12
CA ASP A 157 -9.47 -28.34 -0.19
C ASP A 157 -8.88 -26.94 -0.34
N SER A 158 -8.82 -26.17 0.74
CA SER A 158 -8.39 -24.77 0.71
C SER A 158 -7.85 -24.32 2.07
N GLY A 159 -8.09 -23.06 2.47
CA GLY A 159 -7.69 -22.50 3.76
C GLY A 159 -8.53 -22.93 4.97
N ASN A 160 -9.50 -23.84 4.77
CA ASN A 160 -10.29 -24.44 5.83
C ASN A 160 -9.94 -25.93 5.96
N ASN A 161 -10.51 -26.62 6.95
CA ASN A 161 -10.25 -28.03 7.20
C ASN A 161 -11.31 -28.96 6.60
N ILE A 162 -11.96 -28.55 5.50
CA ILE A 162 -12.98 -29.34 4.80
C ILE A 162 -12.31 -30.16 3.69
N LYS A 163 -12.72 -31.42 3.56
CA LYS A 163 -12.28 -32.34 2.51
C LYS A 163 -13.35 -32.42 1.43
N PHE A 164 -13.15 -31.72 0.32
CA PHE A 164 -14.02 -31.85 -0.84
C PHE A 164 -13.48 -32.91 -1.80
N THR A 165 -14.21 -34.01 -1.94
CA THR A 165 -13.75 -35.15 -2.74
C THR A 165 -13.65 -34.82 -4.23
N PHE A 166 -14.57 -34.02 -4.77
CA PHE A 166 -14.59 -33.73 -6.21
C PHE A 166 -13.36 -32.93 -6.67
N THR A 167 -13.02 -31.85 -5.95
CA THR A 167 -11.85 -31.01 -6.22
C THR A 167 -10.55 -31.77 -5.94
N THR A 168 -10.50 -32.55 -4.85
CA THR A 168 -9.34 -33.39 -4.54
C THR A 168 -9.11 -34.46 -5.62
N ALA A 169 -10.17 -35.15 -6.07
CA ALA A 169 -10.05 -36.16 -7.13
C ALA A 169 -9.61 -35.53 -8.46
N TYR A 170 -10.15 -34.36 -8.82
CA TYR A 170 -9.73 -33.62 -10.02
C TYR A 170 -8.25 -33.24 -9.96
N THR A 171 -7.81 -32.65 -8.85
CA THR A 171 -6.41 -32.23 -8.70
C THR A 171 -5.44 -33.40 -8.69
N MET A 172 -5.77 -34.51 -8.02
CA MET A 172 -4.96 -35.73 -8.04
C MET A 172 -4.91 -36.39 -9.42
N THR A 173 -6.00 -36.31 -10.21
CA THR A 173 -6.02 -36.80 -11.59
C THR A 173 -5.06 -36.00 -12.47
N LEU A 174 -5.08 -34.67 -12.38
CA LEU A 174 -4.15 -33.82 -13.13
C LEU A 174 -2.70 -33.99 -12.69
N LEU A 175 -2.45 -34.10 -11.38
CA LEU A 175 -1.11 -34.34 -10.85
C LEU A 175 -0.57 -35.68 -11.35
N SER A 176 -1.40 -36.73 -11.31
CA SER A 176 -1.07 -38.07 -11.83
C SER A 176 -0.78 -38.04 -13.33
N TRP A 177 -1.62 -37.34 -14.12
CA TRP A 177 -1.36 -37.17 -15.54
C TRP A 177 -0.02 -36.45 -15.78
N SER A 178 0.27 -35.38 -15.03
CA SER A 178 1.56 -34.69 -15.14
C SER A 178 2.74 -35.61 -14.80
N ALA A 179 2.62 -36.43 -13.76
CA ALA A 179 3.66 -37.35 -13.31
C ALA A 179 3.88 -38.48 -14.31
N MET A 180 2.84 -38.91 -15.02
CA MET A 180 2.93 -39.88 -16.12
C MET A 180 3.60 -39.28 -17.36
N GLU A 181 3.17 -38.09 -17.79
CA GLU A 181 3.68 -37.45 -19.01
C GLU A 181 5.15 -37.01 -18.85
N TYR A 182 5.48 -36.45 -17.69
CA TYR A 182 6.79 -35.84 -17.42
C TYR A 182 7.62 -36.65 -16.43
N GLN A 183 7.42 -37.96 -16.35
CA GLN A 183 8.08 -38.84 -15.38
C GLN A 183 9.61 -38.62 -15.32
N THR A 184 10.27 -38.60 -16.48
CA THR A 184 11.72 -38.39 -16.57
C THR A 184 12.13 -37.03 -16.03
N LYS A 185 11.31 -35.99 -16.21
CA LYS A 185 11.60 -34.63 -15.70
C LYS A 185 11.46 -34.53 -14.20
N TYR A 186 10.48 -35.21 -13.62
CA TYR A 186 10.39 -35.34 -12.16
C TYR A 186 11.58 -36.11 -11.59
N ALA A 187 12.09 -37.12 -12.31
CA ALA A 187 13.31 -37.84 -11.91
C ALA A 187 14.56 -36.95 -11.98
N ASP A 188 14.72 -36.17 -13.07
CA ASP A 188 15.86 -35.25 -13.27
C ASP A 188 15.99 -34.20 -12.16
N ILE A 189 14.90 -33.87 -11.46
CA ILE A 189 14.88 -32.88 -10.37
C ILE A 189 14.76 -33.51 -8.97
N ASP A 190 14.81 -34.84 -8.85
CA ASP A 190 14.68 -35.61 -7.60
C ASP A 190 13.30 -35.49 -6.90
N GLU A 191 12.23 -35.21 -7.65
CA GLU A 191 10.87 -35.03 -7.12
C GLU A 191 9.91 -36.20 -7.46
N LEU A 192 10.39 -37.21 -8.19
CA LEU A 192 9.55 -38.32 -8.65
C LEU A 192 8.92 -39.13 -7.49
N ASP A 193 9.66 -39.37 -6.42
CA ASP A 193 9.13 -40.12 -5.29
C ASP A 193 8.21 -39.26 -4.41
N HIS A 194 8.48 -37.95 -4.33
CA HIS A 194 7.65 -37.00 -3.61
C HIS A 194 6.27 -36.85 -4.28
N VAL A 195 6.21 -36.68 -5.60
CA VAL A 195 4.92 -36.60 -6.32
C VAL A 195 4.11 -37.89 -6.19
N LYS A 196 4.78 -39.06 -6.20
CA LYS A 196 4.12 -40.35 -5.96
C LYS A 196 3.57 -40.46 -4.55
N ASP A 197 4.30 -39.99 -3.54
CA ASP A 197 3.82 -39.96 -2.16
C ASP A 197 2.57 -39.06 -2.03
N ILE A 198 2.58 -37.90 -2.70
CA ILE A 198 1.42 -37.00 -2.75
C ILE A 198 0.22 -37.70 -3.38
N ILE A 199 0.38 -38.35 -4.53
CA ILE A 199 -0.72 -39.05 -5.22
C ILE A 199 -1.29 -40.21 -4.38
N ARG A 200 -0.44 -40.87 -3.58
CA ARG A 200 -0.82 -42.02 -2.75
C ARG A 200 -1.59 -41.64 -1.46
N TRP A 201 -1.33 -40.45 -0.93
CA TRP A 201 -1.85 -39.97 0.35
C TRP A 201 -3.38 -39.84 0.41
#